data_AF-A0A545SLJ5-F1
#
_entry.id   AF-A0A545SLJ5-F1
#
_cell.length_a   1.000
_cell.length_b   1.000
_cell.length_c   1.000
_cell.angle_alpha   90.00
_cell.angle_beta   90.00
_cell.angle_gamma   90.00
#
_symmetry.space_group_name_H-M   'P 1'
#
loop_
_entity.id
_entity.type
_entity.pdbx_description
1 polymer ?
#
loop_
_entity_poly.entity_id
_entity_poly.type
_entity_poly.pdbx_seq_one_letter_code
_entity_poly.pdbx_strand_id
1 'polypeptide(L)'
;MPVPANGPVPANGPTSKRHVPERQGCLSQQSATVIAILAFAAIGLSQDDTGEFCLSLFQVMLFSLTLSWIIAVTITPLLCYWLLPGPAAEGAAPTALKDVYGGPLFSRYRRLLEACLRRRWLTLGVMAALLAAAVYGFFQVQGSFFPKSTMSKFMIHYWLPEGTDIRKTFADVQVLEQAVLADDR
;
A
#
# COMPACT_ATOMS: atom_id res chain seq x y z
N MET A 1 29.84 -72.26 0.15
CA MET A 1 28.43 -72.58 0.50
C MET A 1 27.72 -71.27 0.82
N PRO A 2 26.54 -71.01 0.24
CA PRO A 2 25.88 -69.71 0.22
C PRO A 2 24.99 -69.49 1.44
N VAL A 3 24.93 -68.24 1.91
CA VAL A 3 23.95 -67.74 2.89
C VAL A 3 22.61 -67.54 2.16
N PRO A 4 21.48 -68.08 2.64
CA PRO A 4 20.19 -67.91 1.99
C PRO A 4 19.41 -66.70 2.53
N ALA A 5 18.45 -66.28 1.69
CA ALA A 5 17.18 -65.62 2.02
C ALA A 5 17.19 -64.10 2.28
N ASN A 6 17.15 -63.37 1.16
CA ASN A 6 16.26 -62.22 1.00
C ASN A 6 14.83 -62.60 1.48
N GLY A 7 14.39 -61.99 2.58
CA GLY A 7 12.97 -61.94 2.96
C GLY A 7 12.37 -60.60 2.49
N PRO A 8 11.14 -60.59 1.93
CA PRO A 8 10.50 -59.36 1.48
C PRO A 8 10.12 -58.50 2.68
N VAL A 9 10.61 -57.26 2.71
CA VAL A 9 10.13 -56.22 3.63
C VAL A 9 8.68 -55.91 3.26
N PRO A 10 7.69 -56.08 4.16
CA PRO A 10 6.30 -55.83 3.83
C PRO A 10 6.06 -54.33 3.58
N ALA A 11 5.51 -54.06 2.40
CA ALA A 11 4.98 -52.78 1.99
C ALA A 11 3.67 -52.46 2.73
N ASN A 12 3.38 -51.15 2.82
CA ASN A 12 2.11 -50.52 3.20
C ASN A 12 1.85 -50.29 4.70
N GLY A 13 2.51 -49.26 5.24
CA GLY A 13 1.83 -48.35 6.15
C GLY A 13 0.93 -47.41 5.33
N PRO A 14 -0.29 -47.07 5.78
CA PRO A 14 -1.22 -46.26 5.01
C PRO A 14 -0.58 -44.90 4.72
N THR A 15 -0.39 -44.63 3.44
CA THR A 15 -0.09 -43.30 2.92
C THR A 15 -1.15 -42.35 3.45
N SER A 16 -0.78 -41.56 4.45
CA SER A 16 -1.52 -40.37 4.87
C SER A 16 -1.56 -39.45 3.66
N LYS A 17 -2.64 -39.57 2.89
CA LYS A 17 -2.94 -38.67 1.79
C LYS A 17 -3.02 -37.29 2.43
N ARG A 18 -2.05 -36.43 2.12
CA ARG A 18 -2.12 -35.00 2.44
C ARG A 18 -3.28 -34.42 1.65
N HIS A 19 -4.49 -34.61 2.17
CA HIS A 19 -5.60 -33.75 1.84
C HIS A 19 -5.28 -32.39 2.44
N VAL A 20 -5.27 -31.40 1.56
CA VAL A 20 -5.47 -29.96 1.77
C VAL A 20 -4.31 -29.15 1.19
N PRO A 21 -4.51 -28.59 -0.03
CA PRO A 21 -3.88 -27.33 -0.40
C PRO A 21 -4.91 -26.22 -0.65
N GLU A 22 -6.21 -26.43 -0.45
CA GLU A 22 -7.21 -25.39 -0.80
C GLU A 22 -7.42 -24.35 0.30
N ARG A 23 -7.26 -24.72 1.58
CA ARG A 23 -7.48 -23.78 2.69
C ARG A 23 -6.29 -22.86 2.99
N GLN A 24 -5.08 -23.22 2.56
CA GLN A 24 -3.87 -22.45 2.88
C GLN A 24 -3.78 -21.12 2.13
N GLY A 25 -4.20 -21.06 0.87
CA GLY A 25 -4.24 -19.79 0.11
C GLY A 25 -5.33 -18.83 0.61
N CYS A 26 -6.49 -19.37 1.01
CA CYS A 26 -7.60 -18.57 1.53
C CYS A 26 -7.26 -17.90 2.87
N LEU A 27 -6.51 -18.58 3.75
CA LEU A 27 -6.07 -18.02 5.02
C LEU A 27 -5.04 -16.88 4.86
N SER A 28 -4.14 -16.96 3.87
CA SER A 28 -3.17 -15.87 3.61
C SER A 28 -3.80 -14.61 3.00
N GLN A 29 -4.91 -14.75 2.29
CA GLN A 29 -5.57 -13.58 1.70
C GLN A 29 -6.34 -12.77 2.75
N GLN A 30 -6.91 -13.46 3.75
CA GLN A 30 -7.60 -12.84 4.88
C GLN A 30 -6.62 -12.03 5.74
N SER A 31 -5.42 -12.55 5.99
CA SER A 31 -4.40 -11.83 6.77
C SER A 31 -3.91 -10.56 6.07
N ALA A 32 -3.76 -10.57 4.74
CA ALA A 32 -3.40 -9.38 3.97
C ALA A 32 -4.45 -8.26 4.12
N THR A 33 -5.74 -8.60 4.08
CA THR A 33 -6.83 -7.63 4.26
C THR A 33 -6.86 -7.05 5.68
N VAL A 34 -6.69 -7.88 6.71
CA VAL A 34 -6.64 -7.44 8.12
C VAL A 34 -5.45 -6.50 8.36
N ILE A 35 -4.27 -6.81 7.82
CA ILE A 35 -3.08 -5.95 7.94
C ILE A 35 -3.33 -4.60 7.24
N ALA A 36 -3.94 -4.60 6.05
CA ALA A 36 -4.28 -3.37 5.35
C ALA A 36 -5.27 -2.51 6.16
N ILE A 37 -6.35 -3.11 6.67
CA ILE A 37 -7.34 -2.41 7.49
C ILE A 37 -6.69 -1.81 8.74
N LEU A 38 -5.85 -2.57 9.45
CA LEU A 38 -5.14 -2.09 10.64
C LEU A 38 -4.16 -0.97 10.34
N ALA A 39 -3.41 -1.05 9.24
CA ALA A 39 -2.48 -0.01 8.82
C ALA A 39 -3.21 1.31 8.49
N PHE A 40 -4.31 1.24 7.73
CA PHE A 40 -5.10 2.43 7.38
C PHE A 40 -5.90 2.99 8.56
N ALA A 41 -6.42 2.13 9.44
CA ALA A 41 -7.10 2.57 10.66
C ALA A 41 -6.14 3.27 11.64
N ALA A 42 -4.89 2.78 11.77
CA ALA A 42 -3.88 3.42 12.62
C ALA A 42 -3.47 4.81 12.10
N ILE A 43 -3.43 5.00 10.77
CA ILE A 43 -3.14 6.30 10.14
C ILE A 43 -4.33 7.26 10.29
N GLY A 44 -5.57 6.78 10.22
CA GLY A 44 -6.76 7.63 10.39
C GLY A 44 -7.01 8.11 11.83
N LEU A 45 -6.42 7.46 12.84
CA LEU A 45 -6.53 7.81 14.26
C LEU A 45 -5.46 8.80 14.73
N SER A 46 -4.48 9.17 13.90
CA SER A 46 -3.46 10.15 14.27
C SER A 46 -4.03 11.57 14.29
N GLN A 47 -3.90 12.25 15.42
CA GLN A 47 -4.38 13.62 15.64
C GLN A 47 -3.34 14.63 15.13
N ASP A 48 -3.42 14.97 13.85
CA ASP A 48 -2.71 16.10 13.25
C ASP A 48 -3.72 16.92 12.43
N ASP A 49 -3.47 18.22 12.19
CA ASP A 49 -4.32 19.09 11.35
C ASP A 49 -4.56 18.50 9.94
N THR A 50 -3.65 17.63 9.49
CA THR A 50 -3.77 16.85 8.25
C THR A 50 -4.80 15.72 8.38
N GLY A 51 -4.93 15.13 9.55
CA GLY A 51 -5.86 14.05 9.87
C GLY A 51 -7.31 14.47 9.66
N GLU A 52 -7.69 15.70 10.01
CA GLU A 52 -9.07 16.19 9.82
C GLU A 52 -9.46 16.29 8.34
N PHE A 53 -8.55 16.79 7.48
CA PHE A 53 -8.77 16.87 6.03
C PHE A 53 -8.64 15.51 5.33
N CYS A 54 -7.70 14.68 5.77
CA CYS A 54 -7.45 13.38 5.15
C CYS A 54 -8.39 12.28 5.66
N LEU A 55 -9.15 12.50 6.74
CA LEU A 55 -10.07 11.51 7.32
C LEU A 55 -11.05 10.96 6.26
N SER A 56 -11.62 11.85 5.45
CA SER A 56 -12.54 11.47 4.36
C SER A 56 -11.85 10.60 3.31
N LEU A 57 -10.62 10.95 2.90
CA LEU A 57 -9.84 10.18 1.93
C LEU A 57 -9.52 8.79 2.48
N PHE A 58 -9.03 8.71 3.72
CA PHE A 58 -8.69 7.43 4.35
C PHE A 58 -9.91 6.53 4.51
N GLN A 59 -11.07 7.09 4.87
CA GLN A 59 -12.30 6.34 4.99
C GLN A 59 -12.76 5.76 3.63
N VAL A 60 -12.66 6.52 2.54
CA VAL A 60 -12.96 6.03 1.18
C VAL A 60 -11.98 4.93 0.77
N MET A 61 -10.69 5.10 1.03
CA MET A 61 -9.67 4.08 0.74
C MET A 61 -9.94 2.79 1.50
N LEU A 62 -10.25 2.88 2.80
CA LEU A 62 -10.55 1.72 3.65
C LEU A 62 -11.76 0.94 3.11
N PHE A 63 -12.85 1.61 2.74
CA PHE A 63 -14.00 0.94 2.13
C PHE A 63 -13.67 0.37 0.75
N SER A 64 -12.90 1.09 -0.08
CA SER A 64 -12.50 0.63 -1.41
C SER A 64 -11.66 -0.64 -1.37
N LEU A 65 -10.63 -0.71 -0.52
CA LEU A 65 -9.79 -1.90 -0.38
C LEU A 65 -10.57 -3.09 0.19
N THR A 66 -11.45 -2.84 1.17
CA THR A 66 -12.27 -3.90 1.78
C THR A 66 -13.24 -4.49 0.76
N LEU A 67 -13.93 -3.63 -0.01
CA LEU A 67 -14.86 -4.07 -1.04
C LEU A 67 -14.13 -4.76 -2.20
N SER A 68 -12.94 -4.26 -2.59
CA SER A 68 -12.08 -4.87 -3.61
C SER A 68 -11.69 -6.30 -3.23
N TRP A 69 -11.38 -6.59 -1.97
CA TRP A 69 -11.10 -7.95 -1.53
C TRP A 69 -12.29 -8.89 -1.67
N ILE A 70 -13.49 -8.45 -1.29
CA ILE A 70 -14.73 -9.24 -1.43
C ILE A 70 -14.97 -9.58 -2.91
N ILE A 71 -14.82 -8.56 -3.78
CA ILE A 71 -14.95 -8.72 -5.23
C ILE A 71 -13.87 -9.65 -5.77
N ALA A 72 -12.61 -9.56 -5.33
CA ALA A 72 -11.54 -10.46 -5.79
C ALA A 72 -11.83 -11.93 -5.40
N VAL A 73 -12.25 -12.19 -4.16
CA VAL A 73 -12.56 -13.56 -3.70
C VAL A 73 -13.76 -14.17 -4.43
N THR A 74 -14.68 -13.35 -4.95
CA THR A 74 -15.87 -13.83 -5.68
C THR A 74 -15.68 -13.86 -7.19
N ILE A 75 -15.16 -12.78 -7.78
CA ILE A 75 -14.94 -12.67 -9.22
C ILE A 75 -13.77 -13.52 -9.69
N THR A 76 -12.66 -13.64 -8.94
CA THR A 76 -11.52 -14.46 -9.39
C THR A 76 -11.90 -15.93 -9.62
N PRO A 77 -12.56 -16.66 -8.70
CA PRO A 77 -12.97 -18.04 -8.98
C PRO A 77 -14.04 -18.10 -10.09
N LEU A 78 -14.93 -17.11 -10.17
CA LEU A 78 -15.94 -17.03 -11.23
C LEU A 78 -15.27 -16.88 -12.61
N LEU A 79 -14.29 -15.99 -12.74
CA LEU A 79 -13.53 -15.80 -13.98
C LEU A 79 -12.69 -17.04 -14.29
N CYS A 80 -12.07 -17.68 -13.29
CA CYS A 80 -11.35 -18.93 -13.49
C CYS A 80 -12.27 -20.04 -14.02
N TYR A 81 -13.51 -20.15 -13.55
CA TYR A 81 -14.46 -21.13 -14.07
C TYR A 81 -14.84 -20.87 -15.54
N TRP A 82 -14.93 -19.59 -15.95
CA TRP A 82 -15.35 -19.22 -17.31
C TRP A 82 -14.19 -19.17 -18.32
N LEU A 83 -12.99 -18.78 -17.88
CA LEU A 83 -11.85 -18.47 -18.76
C LEU A 83 -10.82 -19.60 -18.83
N LEU A 84 -10.71 -20.44 -17.78
CA LEU A 84 -9.80 -21.58 -17.81
C LEU A 84 -10.51 -22.77 -18.48
N PRO A 85 -10.05 -23.27 -19.63
CA PRO A 85 -10.47 -24.57 -20.11
C PRO A 85 -10.18 -25.60 -19.02
N GLY A 86 -11.12 -26.53 -18.81
CA GLY A 86 -11.10 -27.50 -17.71
C GLY A 86 -9.73 -28.19 -17.53
N PRO A 87 -9.44 -28.70 -16.32
CA PRO A 87 -8.10 -29.13 -15.92
C PRO A 87 -7.47 -29.95 -17.03
N ALA A 88 -6.36 -29.45 -17.56
CA ALA A 88 -5.59 -30.14 -18.58
C ALA A 88 -5.49 -31.61 -18.19
N ALA A 89 -6.02 -32.46 -19.07
CA ALA A 89 -6.12 -33.89 -18.86
C ALA A 89 -4.82 -34.44 -18.27
N GLU A 90 -4.96 -35.31 -17.27
CA GLU A 90 -3.88 -36.14 -16.73
C GLU A 90 -3.03 -36.69 -17.88
N GLY A 91 -1.84 -36.12 -18.12
CA GLY A 91 -0.95 -36.56 -19.20
C GLY A 91 -0.12 -35.48 -19.88
N ALA A 92 -0.44 -34.19 -19.74
CA ALA A 92 0.45 -33.15 -20.24
C ALA A 92 1.68 -33.02 -19.32
N ALA A 93 2.80 -33.58 -19.77
CA ALA A 93 4.09 -33.60 -19.12
C ALA A 93 4.48 -32.25 -18.47
N PRO A 94 5.26 -32.24 -17.37
CA PRO A 94 5.63 -31.06 -16.57
C PRO A 94 6.63 -30.12 -17.28
N THR A 95 6.57 -30.00 -18.60
CA THR A 95 7.49 -29.22 -19.43
C THR A 95 6.98 -27.80 -19.69
N ALA A 96 5.67 -27.57 -19.87
CA ALA A 96 5.13 -26.24 -20.14
C ALA A 96 5.29 -25.25 -18.97
N LEU A 97 5.16 -25.72 -17.72
CA LEU A 97 5.39 -24.89 -16.53
C LEU A 97 6.88 -24.68 -16.24
N LYS A 98 7.75 -25.60 -16.67
CA LYS A 98 9.21 -25.45 -16.54
C LYS A 98 9.78 -24.41 -17.49
N ASP A 99 9.18 -24.25 -18.67
CA ASP A 99 9.68 -23.34 -19.71
C ASP A 99 9.48 -21.86 -19.35
N VAL A 100 8.39 -21.52 -18.64
CA VAL A 100 8.15 -20.14 -18.14
C VAL A 100 9.22 -19.74 -17.10
N TYR A 101 9.64 -20.68 -16.26
CA TYR A 101 10.71 -20.49 -15.27
C TYR A 101 12.12 -20.63 -15.87
N GLY A 102 12.25 -21.02 -17.15
CA GLY A 102 13.52 -21.14 -17.87
C GLY A 102 13.94 -19.86 -18.60
N GLY A 103 13.06 -18.86 -18.69
CA GLY A 103 13.30 -17.64 -19.45
C GLY A 103 14.60 -16.92 -19.07
N PRO A 104 15.25 -16.24 -20.03
CA PRO A 104 16.51 -15.52 -19.77
C PRO A 104 16.36 -14.43 -18.69
N LEU A 105 15.15 -13.88 -18.53
CA LEU A 105 14.80 -12.93 -17.47
C LEU A 105 14.85 -13.58 -16.08
N PHE A 106 14.27 -14.77 -15.93
CA PHE A 106 14.26 -15.52 -14.67
C PHE A 106 15.67 -15.96 -14.27
N SER A 107 16.48 -16.40 -15.24
CA SER A 107 17.89 -16.76 -15.02
C SER A 107 18.78 -15.57 -14.62
N ARG A 108 18.47 -14.35 -15.06
CA ARG A 108 19.16 -13.12 -14.62
C ARG A 108 18.71 -12.71 -13.23
N TYR A 109 17.40 -12.72 -12.97
CA TYR A 109 16.83 -12.44 -11.65
C TYR A 109 17.41 -13.39 -10.60
N ARG A 110 17.47 -14.70 -10.89
CA ARG A 110 18.04 -15.70 -9.99
C ARG A 110 19.51 -15.43 -9.66
N ARG A 111 20.33 -15.07 -10.65
CA ARG A 111 21.74 -14.70 -10.42
C ARG A 111 21.88 -13.45 -9.56
N LEU A 112 21.03 -12.45 -9.78
CA LEU A 112 21.01 -11.22 -8.98
C LEU A 112 20.57 -11.50 -7.55
N LEU A 113 19.55 -12.35 -7.37
CA LEU A 113 19.08 -12.81 -6.07
C LEU A 113 20.18 -13.61 -5.34
N GLU A 114 20.82 -14.58 -5.99
CA GLU A 114 21.94 -15.33 -5.42
C GLU A 114 23.13 -14.44 -5.06
N ALA A 115 23.40 -13.38 -5.85
CA ALA A 115 24.43 -12.40 -5.54
C ALA A 115 24.05 -11.55 -4.31
N CYS A 116 22.80 -11.12 -4.21
CA CYS A 116 22.25 -10.42 -3.04
C CYS A 116 22.35 -11.28 -1.77
N LEU A 117 21.91 -12.54 -1.81
CA LEU A 117 21.99 -13.44 -0.66
C LEU A 117 23.43 -13.77 -0.26
N ARG A 118 24.33 -13.98 -1.23
CA ARG A 118 25.75 -14.30 -0.94
C ARG A 118 26.49 -13.13 -0.32
N ARG A 119 26.09 -11.89 -0.62
CA ARG A 119 26.68 -10.66 -0.08
C ARG A 119 25.74 -9.95 0.88
N ARG A 120 25.16 -10.73 1.81
CA ARG A 120 24.20 -10.29 2.83
C ARG A 120 24.56 -8.99 3.57
N TRP A 121 25.85 -8.77 3.84
CA TRP A 121 26.33 -7.56 4.52
C TRP A 121 26.25 -6.31 3.63
N LEU A 122 26.53 -6.47 2.33
CA LEU A 122 26.43 -5.38 1.37
C LEU A 122 24.96 -5.04 1.10
N THR A 123 24.08 -6.04 0.99
CA THR A 123 22.63 -5.80 0.85
C THR A 123 22.04 -5.13 2.09
N LEU A 124 22.47 -5.52 3.29
CA LEU A 124 22.06 -4.84 4.54
C LEU A 124 22.52 -3.38 4.55
N GLY A 125 23.78 -3.14 4.15
CA GLY A 125 24.34 -1.79 4.07
C GLY A 125 23.60 -0.91 3.06
N VAL A 126 23.28 -1.43 1.87
CA VAL A 126 22.50 -0.70 0.86
C VAL A 126 21.08 -0.41 1.34
N MET A 127 20.42 -1.37 1.98
CA MET A 127 19.08 -1.17 2.55
C MET A 127 19.11 -0.07 3.63
N ALA A 128 20.08 -0.10 4.54
CA ALA A 128 20.25 0.91 5.58
C ALA A 128 20.58 2.29 4.99
N ALA A 129 21.44 2.34 3.96
CA ALA A 129 21.79 3.59 3.28
C ALA A 129 20.58 4.21 2.56
N LEU A 130 19.77 3.40 1.88
CA LEU A 130 18.52 3.86 1.25
C LEU A 130 17.52 4.37 2.28
N LEU A 131 17.38 3.68 3.41
CA LEU A 131 16.54 4.13 4.51
C LEU A 131 17.02 5.48 5.08
N ALA A 132 18.32 5.61 5.34
CA ALA A 132 18.91 6.86 5.82
C ALA A 132 18.74 8.00 4.81
N ALA A 133 18.90 7.73 3.51
CA ALA A 133 18.68 8.70 2.45
C ALA A 133 17.22 9.15 2.39
N ALA A 134 16.26 8.23 2.53
CA ALA A 134 14.84 8.57 2.58
C ALA A 134 14.50 9.44 3.79
N VAL A 135 15.02 9.10 4.98
CA VAL A 135 14.84 9.89 6.21
C VAL A 135 15.45 11.28 6.06
N TYR A 136 16.67 11.38 5.52
CA TYR A 136 17.32 12.66 5.27
C TYR A 136 16.55 13.53 4.26
N GLY A 137 16.04 12.91 3.19
CA GLY A 137 15.18 13.59 2.21
C GLY A 137 13.88 14.11 2.82
N PHE A 138 13.27 13.35 3.73
CA PHE A 138 12.06 13.77 4.43
C PHE A 138 12.25 15.05 5.27
N PHE A 139 13.40 15.20 5.92
CA PHE A 139 13.71 16.42 6.69
C PHE A 139 13.87 17.68 5.81
N GLN A 140 14.18 17.52 4.51
CA GLN A 140 14.34 18.64 3.58
C GLN A 140 13.02 19.12 2.97
N VAL A 141 11.93 18.37 3.14
CA VAL A 141 10.62 18.73 2.58
C VAL A 141 9.94 19.72 3.52
N GLN A 142 9.75 20.95 3.05
CA GLN A 142 8.92 21.92 3.76
C GLN A 142 7.46 21.46 3.69
N GLY A 143 6.83 21.29 4.87
CA GLY A 143 5.42 20.90 4.97
C GLY A 143 4.51 22.00 4.45
N SER A 144 4.13 21.94 3.17
CA SER A 144 3.12 22.80 2.56
C SER A 144 1.82 22.00 2.46
N PHE A 145 1.06 21.96 3.56
CA PHE A 145 -0.24 21.29 3.60
C PHE A 145 -1.28 21.97 2.72
N PHE A 146 -1.12 23.27 2.55
CA PHE A 146 -1.85 24.05 1.57
C PHE A 146 -0.83 24.95 0.87
N PRO A 147 -0.73 24.94 -0.47
CA PRO A 147 -0.08 26.04 -1.16
C PRO A 147 -0.78 27.32 -0.72
N LYS A 148 -0.05 28.43 -0.58
CA LYS A 148 -0.67 29.72 -0.23
C LYS A 148 -1.84 29.96 -1.17
N SER A 149 -3.05 29.91 -0.63
CA SER A 149 -4.27 30.02 -1.42
C SER A 149 -4.16 31.29 -2.24
N THR A 150 -4.07 31.15 -3.56
CA THR A 150 -3.90 32.26 -4.51
C THR A 150 -5.17 33.11 -4.64
N MET A 151 -6.10 32.98 -3.69
CA MET A 151 -7.30 33.79 -3.66
C MET A 151 -6.88 35.23 -3.36
N SER A 152 -7.17 36.17 -4.27
CA SER A 152 -6.98 37.61 -4.05
C SER A 152 -8.03 38.13 -3.07
N LYS A 153 -7.95 37.67 -1.83
CA LYS A 153 -8.71 38.17 -0.70
C LYS A 153 -7.73 38.40 0.42
N PHE A 154 -7.60 39.64 0.85
CA PHE A 154 -6.86 40.03 2.04
C PHE A 154 -7.87 40.51 3.08
N MET A 155 -7.61 40.18 4.34
CA MET A 155 -8.47 40.52 5.45
C MET A 155 -7.81 41.66 6.25
N ILE A 156 -8.53 42.76 6.43
CA ILE A 156 -8.06 43.89 7.24
C ILE A 156 -8.77 43.82 8.59
N HIS A 157 -8.00 43.70 9.67
CA HIS A 157 -8.51 43.78 11.04
C HIS A 157 -8.34 45.20 11.56
N TYR A 158 -9.44 45.93 11.73
CA TYR A 158 -9.46 47.29 12.25
C TYR A 158 -10.02 47.29 13.68
N TRP A 159 -9.20 47.66 14.66
CA TRP A 159 -9.56 47.63 16.09
C TRP A 159 -9.56 49.03 16.68
N LEU A 160 -10.65 49.41 17.38
CA LEU A 160 -10.83 50.70 18.04
C LEU A 160 -10.96 50.51 19.55
N PRO A 161 -10.65 51.54 20.36
CA PRO A 161 -10.89 51.52 21.80
C PRO A 161 -12.38 51.31 22.12
N GLU A 162 -12.66 50.52 23.15
CA GLU A 162 -14.02 50.26 23.64
C GLU A 162 -14.75 51.58 23.96
N GLY A 163 -15.97 51.75 23.42
CA GLY A 163 -16.80 52.95 23.62
C GLY A 163 -16.72 54.01 22.51
N THR A 164 -15.99 53.76 21.42
CA THR A 164 -16.06 54.62 20.22
C THR A 164 -17.40 54.51 19.50
N ASP A 165 -17.92 55.65 19.04
CA ASP A 165 -19.15 55.74 18.28
C ASP A 165 -19.04 54.98 16.93
N ILE A 166 -20.09 54.24 16.57
CA ILE A 166 -20.19 53.45 15.33
C ILE A 166 -19.94 54.29 14.07
N ARG A 167 -20.29 55.58 14.10
CA ARG A 167 -20.11 56.51 12.98
C ARG A 167 -18.63 56.78 12.69
N LYS A 168 -17.79 56.74 13.72
CA LYS A 168 -16.34 56.93 13.58
C LYS A 168 -15.70 55.74 12.89
N THR A 169 -16.07 54.53 13.32
CA THR A 169 -15.67 53.28 12.64
C THR A 169 -16.11 53.27 11.18
N PHE A 170 -17.34 53.70 10.87
CA PHE A 170 -17.84 53.74 9.50
C PHE A 170 -17.05 54.72 8.60
N ALA A 171 -16.75 55.92 9.12
CA ALA A 171 -15.93 56.89 8.40
C ALA A 171 -14.50 56.37 8.12
N ASP A 172 -13.88 55.75 9.12
CA ASP A 172 -12.51 55.23 8.99
C ASP A 172 -12.45 54.02 8.02
N VAL A 173 -13.48 53.17 8.02
CA VAL A 173 -13.59 52.05 7.05
C VAL A 173 -13.80 52.54 5.61
N GLN A 174 -14.57 53.61 5.39
CA GLN A 174 -14.74 54.18 4.05
C GLN A 174 -13.42 54.72 3.47
N VAL A 175 -12.58 55.33 4.30
CA VAL A 175 -11.26 55.80 3.86
C VAL A 175 -10.35 54.62 3.50
N LEU A 176 -10.39 53.56 4.29
CA LEU A 176 -9.65 52.32 4.01
C LEU A 176 -10.13 51.64 2.71
N GLU A 177 -11.44 51.58 2.47
CA GLU A 177 -12.02 51.04 1.25
C GLU A 177 -11.56 51.82 0.01
N GLN A 178 -11.60 53.15 0.07
CA GLN A 178 -11.15 54.00 -1.03
C GLN A 178 -9.64 53.86 -1.31
N ALA A 179 -8.82 53.75 -0.26
CA ALA A 179 -7.39 53.54 -0.41
C ALA A 179 -7.07 52.17 -1.05
N VAL A 180 -7.85 51.15 -0.72
CA VAL A 180 -7.73 49.79 -1.28
C VAL A 180 -8.18 49.73 -2.74
N LEU A 181 -9.30 50.36 -3.10
CA LEU A 181 -9.79 50.41 -4.47
C LEU A 181 -8.89 51.22 -5.42
N ALA A 182 -8.05 52.10 -4.86
CA ALA A 182 -7.08 52.90 -5.61
C ALA A 182 -5.73 52.19 -5.83
N ASP A 183 -5.47 51.06 -5.16
CA ASP A 183 -4.24 50.28 -5.33
C ASP A 183 -4.46 49.19 -6.40
N ASP A 184 -3.71 49.26 -7.50
CA ASP A 184 -3.91 48.50 -8.74
C ASP A 184 -3.21 47.12 -8.72
N ARG A 185 -3.14 46.48 -7.55
CA ARG A 185 -2.32 45.27 -7.29
C ARG A 185 -3.11 44.01 -6.93
#